data_AF-A0A9E3JVD8-F1
#
_entry.id   AF-A0A9E3JVD8-F1
#
_cell.length_a   1.000
_cell.length_b   1.000
_cell.length_c   1.000
_cell.angle_alpha   90.00
_cell.angle_beta   90.00
_cell.angle_gamma   90.00
#
_symmetry.space_group_name_H-M   'P 1'
#
loop_
_entity.id
_entity.type
_entity.pdbx_description
1 polymer ?
#
loop_
_entity_poly.entity_id
_entity_poly.type
_entity_poly.pdbx_seq_one_letter_code
_entity_poly.pdbx_strand_id
1 'polypeptide(L)'
;MRSPLVQAFRFSVIAACAAIVATGCVLDRSAIPPGWGTVAPAQYCPGDTLRASYDFLRSDTCATTTDCTPYFPTVTLTTSSGAFPSPTSLAPGYRGNLDFAAIGDSVTVGFHSNANPVTIPTDRFEGSSRVFLQRTGVTDVNATARRIVGTQTFELTHEGMCAGGTPTYGPGELPGPPRMSPNLRLVDICNTNSVTIVVTLNGSAPGATYTQMLSPGACLDPSAPGIPTGTDAARVVDVRPLSPDPLARCSALGPNTPPATLRTVAHVACR
;
A
#
# COMPACT_ATOMS: atom_id res chain seq x y z
N MET A 1 2.59 53.37 -16.36
CA MET A 1 2.40 53.64 -14.92
C MET A 1 1.85 52.37 -14.30
N ARG A 2 2.67 51.64 -13.53
CA ARG A 2 2.28 50.36 -12.90
C ARG A 2 1.56 50.65 -11.59
N SER A 3 0.41 50.00 -11.38
CA SER A 3 -0.48 50.23 -10.24
C SER A 3 0.23 49.96 -8.89
N PRO A 4 0.10 50.86 -7.90
CA PRO A 4 0.77 50.76 -6.59
C PRO A 4 0.32 49.54 -5.74
N LEU A 5 -0.80 48.90 -6.12
CA LEU A 5 -1.34 47.72 -5.45
C LEU A 5 -0.49 46.45 -5.62
N VAL A 6 0.26 46.31 -6.72
CA VAL A 6 1.10 45.13 -6.98
C VAL A 6 2.43 45.19 -6.21
N GLN A 7 2.90 46.40 -5.87
CA GLN A 7 4.09 46.58 -5.06
C GLN A 7 3.83 46.28 -3.59
N ALA A 8 2.69 46.71 -3.04
CA ALA A 8 2.33 46.47 -1.64
C ALA A 8 2.28 44.97 -1.29
N PHE A 9 1.72 44.13 -2.16
CA PHE A 9 1.59 42.68 -1.91
C PHE A 9 2.94 41.95 -1.88
N ARG A 10 3.92 42.41 -2.67
CA ARG A 10 5.28 41.84 -2.66
C ARG A 10 6.07 42.21 -1.40
N PHE A 11 5.82 43.39 -0.83
CA PHE A 11 6.46 43.80 0.43
C PHE A 11 5.86 43.12 1.66
N SER A 12 4.56 42.79 1.65
CA SER A 12 3.91 42.06 2.76
C SER A 12 4.44 40.63 2.93
N VAL A 13 4.73 39.93 1.83
CA VAL A 13 5.29 38.56 1.87
C VAL A 13 6.76 38.59 2.33
N ILE A 14 7.53 39.59 1.91
CA ILE A 14 8.93 39.76 2.34
C ILE A 14 9.01 40.18 3.82
N ALA A 15 8.07 41.00 4.32
CA ALA A 15 8.01 41.36 5.75
C ALA A 15 7.62 40.17 6.63
N ALA A 16 6.73 39.28 6.17
CA ALA A 16 6.46 38.02 6.84
C ALA A 16 7.69 37.10 6.84
N CYS A 17 8.46 37.04 5.74
CA CYS A 17 9.72 36.29 5.70
C CYS A 17 10.83 36.91 6.57
N ALA A 18 10.92 38.24 6.66
CA ALA A 18 11.93 38.92 7.48
C ALA A 18 11.65 38.77 8.99
N ALA A 19 10.38 38.74 9.40
CA ALA A 19 10.01 38.40 10.77
C ALA A 19 10.39 36.95 11.11
N ILE A 20 10.16 35.99 10.20
CA ILE A 20 10.50 34.57 10.37
C ILE A 20 12.02 34.33 10.46
N VAL A 21 12.83 35.09 9.70
CA VAL A 21 14.30 34.98 9.75
C VAL A 21 14.89 35.67 10.98
N ALA A 22 14.27 36.74 11.48
CA ALA A 22 14.70 37.41 12.72
C ALA A 22 14.30 36.65 14.01
N THR A 23 13.28 35.78 13.96
CA THR A 23 12.78 35.02 15.13
C THR A 23 13.30 33.59 15.24
N GLY A 24 14.31 33.20 14.47
CA GLY A 24 14.86 31.85 14.54
C GLY A 24 13.85 30.79 14.10
N CYS A 25 13.49 30.76 12.83
CA CYS A 25 12.75 29.66 12.25
C CYS A 25 13.59 29.02 11.15
N VAL A 26 13.82 27.72 11.26
CA VAL A 26 14.51 26.94 10.23
C VAL A 26 13.49 26.44 9.23
N LEU A 27 13.82 26.53 7.94
CA LEU A 27 12.96 26.04 6.86
C LEU A 27 13.59 24.79 6.24
N ASP A 28 13.08 23.63 6.61
CA ASP A 28 13.50 22.35 6.07
C ASP A 28 12.74 22.07 4.77
N ARG A 29 13.43 22.07 3.63
CA ARG A 29 12.82 21.84 2.31
C ARG A 29 13.07 20.41 1.88
N SER A 30 11.99 19.67 1.72
CA SER A 30 12.03 18.30 1.21
C SER A 30 11.13 18.18 -0.01
N ALA A 31 11.60 17.50 -1.05
CA ALA A 31 10.75 17.17 -2.18
C ALA A 31 9.72 16.12 -1.74
N ILE A 32 8.46 16.30 -2.15
CA ILE A 32 7.48 15.25 -1.95
C ILE A 32 7.78 14.09 -2.92
N PRO A 33 7.74 12.82 -2.48
CA PRO A 33 7.87 11.70 -3.39
C PRO A 33 6.79 11.74 -4.48
N PRO A 34 7.10 11.27 -5.70
CA PRO A 34 6.08 11.10 -6.73
C PRO A 34 4.96 10.18 -6.22
N GLY A 35 3.71 10.45 -6.64
CA GLY A 35 2.54 9.69 -6.17
C GLY A 35 2.12 10.03 -4.73
N TRP A 36 2.10 11.32 -4.38
CA TRP A 36 1.56 11.78 -3.09
C TRP A 36 0.05 11.63 -2.97
N GLY A 37 -0.65 11.53 -4.10
CA GLY A 37 -2.03 11.07 -4.23
C GLY A 37 -2.07 9.61 -4.71
N THR A 38 -2.94 8.79 -4.13
CA THR A 38 -3.06 7.36 -4.42
C THR A 38 -4.52 6.94 -4.54
N VAL A 39 -4.78 5.89 -5.31
CA VAL A 39 -6.08 5.20 -5.35
C VAL A 39 -5.85 3.75 -4.99
N ALA A 40 -6.60 3.25 -4.00
CA ALA A 40 -6.49 1.89 -3.51
C ALA A 40 -7.88 1.21 -3.46
N PRO A 41 -7.99 -0.09 -3.78
CA PRO A 41 -6.92 -0.93 -4.31
C PRO A 41 -6.50 -0.55 -5.75
N ALA A 42 -5.23 -0.76 -6.10
CA ALA A 42 -4.72 -0.46 -7.44
C ALA A 42 -5.31 -1.39 -8.52
N GLN A 43 -5.67 -2.61 -8.12
CA GLN A 43 -6.48 -3.52 -8.92
C GLN A 43 -7.73 -3.94 -8.14
N TYR A 44 -8.91 -3.82 -8.75
CA TYR A 44 -10.20 -3.99 -8.06
C TYR A 44 -11.11 -5.03 -8.70
N CYS A 45 -12.02 -5.59 -7.90
CA CYS A 45 -13.10 -6.45 -8.34
C CYS A 45 -14.40 -5.67 -8.55
N PRO A 46 -15.34 -6.18 -9.37
CA PRO A 46 -16.66 -5.56 -9.52
C PRO A 46 -17.34 -5.40 -8.15
N GLY A 47 -17.90 -4.21 -7.88
CA GLY A 47 -18.57 -3.92 -6.62
C GLY A 47 -17.64 -3.44 -5.49
N ASP A 48 -16.33 -3.40 -5.71
CA ASP A 48 -15.39 -2.83 -4.74
C ASP A 48 -15.61 -1.32 -4.53
N THR A 49 -15.28 -0.88 -3.32
CA THR A 49 -15.07 0.53 -3.02
C THR A 49 -13.59 0.87 -3.23
N LEU A 50 -13.34 1.92 -4.01
CA LEU A 50 -12.03 2.53 -4.16
C LEU A 50 -11.89 3.70 -3.19
N ARG A 51 -10.69 3.90 -2.67
CA ARG A 51 -10.30 5.04 -1.84
C ARG A 51 -9.26 5.87 -2.59
N ALA A 52 -9.62 7.09 -2.97
CA ALA A 52 -8.62 8.11 -3.32
C ALA A 52 -8.13 8.76 -2.04
N SER A 53 -6.82 8.90 -1.86
CA SER A 53 -6.23 9.50 -0.67
C SER A 53 -4.96 10.26 -0.98
N TYR A 54 -4.62 11.22 -0.13
CA TYR A 54 -3.36 11.94 -0.20
C TYR A 54 -2.74 12.11 1.19
N ASP A 55 -1.40 12.20 1.24
CA ASP A 55 -0.67 12.43 2.49
C ASP A 55 0.58 13.30 2.26
N PHE A 56 0.51 14.55 2.72
CA PHE A 56 1.64 15.49 2.72
C PHE A 56 2.54 15.33 3.97
N LEU A 57 2.00 14.79 5.07
CA LEU A 57 2.73 14.61 6.33
C LEU A 57 3.73 13.47 6.24
N ARG A 58 3.36 12.33 5.64
CA ARG A 58 4.14 11.09 5.68
C ARG A 58 4.43 10.69 7.14
N SER A 59 5.69 10.55 7.52
CA SER A 59 6.09 10.28 8.91
C SER A 59 6.12 11.53 9.79
N ASP A 60 6.05 12.72 9.20
CA ASP A 60 6.06 13.97 9.95
C ASP A 60 4.69 14.25 10.58
N THR A 61 4.65 15.16 11.53
CA THR A 61 3.42 15.58 12.21
C THR A 61 3.34 17.09 12.25
N CYS A 62 2.11 17.60 12.21
CA CYS A 62 1.85 18.98 12.57
C CYS A 62 2.17 19.19 14.05
N ALA A 63 2.71 20.36 14.36
CA ALA A 63 2.97 20.80 15.72
C ALA A 63 1.71 20.69 16.60
N THR A 64 1.83 20.02 17.74
CA THR A 64 0.77 19.94 18.77
C THR A 64 0.59 21.26 19.51
N THR A 65 1.62 22.11 19.48
CA THR A 65 1.68 23.40 20.19
C THR A 65 1.32 24.60 19.32
N THR A 66 0.93 24.38 18.06
CA THR A 66 0.64 25.46 17.10
C THR A 66 -0.56 25.09 16.26
N ASP A 67 -1.42 26.08 15.97
CA ASP A 67 -2.53 25.88 15.05
C ASP A 67 -2.01 25.76 13.61
N CYS A 68 -2.14 24.57 13.03
CA CYS A 68 -1.77 24.30 11.65
C CYS A 68 -2.88 24.64 10.63
N THR A 69 -4.11 24.93 11.08
CA THR A 69 -5.24 25.19 10.17
C THR A 69 -4.98 26.29 9.13
N PRO A 70 -4.22 27.38 9.42
CA PRO A 70 -3.92 28.39 8.41
C PRO A 70 -3.01 27.90 7.28
N TYR A 71 -2.33 26.77 7.47
CA TYR A 71 -1.36 26.19 6.53
C TYR A 71 -1.92 24.98 5.78
N PHE A 72 -3.18 24.60 6.05
CA PHE A 72 -3.80 23.44 5.42
C PHE A 72 -3.98 23.65 3.92
N PRO A 73 -3.40 22.77 3.07
CA PRO A 73 -3.69 22.80 1.65
C PRO A 73 -5.12 22.32 1.40
N THR A 74 -5.69 22.78 0.30
CA THR A 74 -6.93 22.24 -0.26
C THR A 74 -6.57 21.37 -1.45
N VAL A 75 -7.05 20.12 -1.45
CA VAL A 75 -6.85 19.17 -2.55
C VAL A 75 -8.16 18.98 -3.29
N THR A 76 -8.12 19.20 -4.61
CA THR A 76 -9.23 18.94 -5.53
C THR A 76 -8.97 17.64 -6.27
N LEU A 77 -9.96 16.77 -6.27
CA LEU A 77 -9.98 15.53 -7.02
C LEU A 77 -10.76 15.71 -8.33
N THR A 78 -10.27 15.09 -9.39
CA THR A 78 -10.96 14.96 -10.66
C THR A 78 -11.03 13.49 -11.07
N THR A 79 -12.08 13.10 -11.78
CA THR A 79 -12.20 11.76 -12.37
C THR A 79 -12.81 11.83 -13.75
N SER A 80 -12.36 10.97 -14.65
CA SER A 80 -12.95 10.77 -15.99
C SER A 80 -14.00 9.68 -16.03
N SER A 81 -14.09 8.83 -15.00
CA SER A 81 -15.02 7.68 -14.98
C SER A 81 -16.42 8.01 -14.47
N GLY A 82 -16.65 9.24 -13.99
CA GLY A 82 -17.90 9.63 -13.36
C GLY A 82 -18.15 8.97 -11.99
N ALA A 83 -17.13 8.35 -11.39
CA ALA A 83 -17.24 7.64 -10.11
C ALA A 83 -17.64 8.53 -8.92
N PHE A 84 -17.38 9.83 -9.02
CA PHE A 84 -17.81 10.87 -8.08
C PHE A 84 -17.96 12.20 -8.84
N PRO A 85 -18.68 13.20 -8.28
CA PRO A 85 -18.80 14.51 -8.90
C PRO A 85 -17.41 15.12 -9.19
N SER A 86 -17.14 15.50 -10.43
CA SER A 86 -15.84 16.07 -10.82
C SER A 86 -16.02 17.51 -11.26
N PRO A 87 -15.31 18.49 -10.67
CA PRO A 87 -14.32 18.35 -9.58
C PRO A 87 -14.97 18.16 -8.19
N THR A 88 -14.26 17.48 -7.28
CA THR A 88 -14.61 17.40 -5.85
C THR A 88 -13.47 17.96 -5.00
N SER A 89 -13.75 18.97 -4.18
CA SER A 89 -12.78 19.46 -3.19
C SER A 89 -12.87 18.65 -1.91
N LEU A 90 -11.74 18.16 -1.40
CA LEU A 90 -11.67 17.56 -0.08
C LEU A 90 -11.59 18.65 1.00
N ALA A 91 -11.90 18.28 2.24
CA ALA A 91 -11.73 19.17 3.38
C ALA A 91 -10.26 19.63 3.48
N PRO A 92 -9.99 20.92 3.80
CA PRO A 92 -8.63 21.39 3.97
C PRO A 92 -7.88 20.58 5.03
N GLY A 93 -6.66 20.17 4.72
CA GLY A 93 -5.83 19.38 5.62
C GLY A 93 -4.64 18.76 4.93
N TYR A 94 -3.65 18.32 5.71
CA TYR A 94 -2.46 17.65 5.16
C TYR A 94 -2.69 16.20 4.72
N ARG A 95 -3.83 15.62 5.11
CA ARG A 95 -4.29 14.29 4.73
C ARG A 95 -5.78 14.37 4.43
N GLY A 96 -6.21 13.58 3.46
CA GLY A 96 -7.61 13.45 3.14
C GLY A 96 -7.85 12.20 2.31
N ASN A 97 -9.11 11.77 2.27
CA ASN A 97 -9.54 10.67 1.45
C ASN A 97 -10.99 10.85 0.98
N LEU A 98 -11.34 10.10 -0.06
CA LEU A 98 -12.69 9.95 -0.58
C LEU A 98 -12.88 8.49 -0.99
N ASP A 99 -13.91 7.87 -0.42
CA ASP A 99 -14.36 6.54 -0.79
C ASP A 99 -15.47 6.65 -1.85
N PHE A 100 -15.38 5.84 -2.90
CA PHE A 100 -16.35 5.81 -3.99
C PHE A 100 -16.42 4.43 -4.62
N ALA A 101 -17.55 4.09 -5.24
CA ALA A 101 -17.72 2.81 -5.92
C ALA A 101 -16.81 2.72 -7.16
N ALA A 102 -16.21 1.56 -7.40
CA ALA A 102 -15.47 1.32 -8.63
C ALA A 102 -16.44 1.20 -9.82
N ILE A 103 -16.29 2.05 -10.85
CA ILE A 103 -17.15 2.06 -12.04
C ILE A 103 -16.29 1.94 -13.30
N GLY A 104 -16.64 0.98 -14.15
CA GLY A 104 -15.94 0.69 -15.42
C GLY A 104 -14.78 -0.30 -15.27
N ASP A 105 -13.89 -0.31 -16.25
CA ASP A 105 -12.70 -1.20 -16.27
C ASP A 105 -11.43 -0.50 -15.77
N SER A 106 -11.43 0.83 -15.71
CA SER A 106 -10.32 1.63 -15.20
C SER A 106 -10.86 2.93 -14.62
N VAL A 107 -10.35 3.34 -13.47
CA VAL A 107 -10.67 4.62 -12.84
C VAL A 107 -9.38 5.40 -12.62
N THR A 108 -9.29 6.58 -13.23
CA THR A 108 -8.17 7.50 -13.03
C THR A 108 -8.65 8.68 -12.22
N VAL A 109 -7.96 8.95 -11.10
CA VAL A 109 -8.20 10.11 -10.23
C VAL A 109 -7.02 11.05 -10.35
N GLY A 110 -7.30 12.30 -10.73
CA GLY A 110 -6.35 13.39 -10.69
C GLY A 110 -6.41 14.11 -9.36
N PHE A 111 -5.25 14.42 -8.80
CA PHE A 111 -5.07 15.14 -7.54
C PHE A 111 -4.39 16.48 -7.84
N HIS A 112 -5.07 17.56 -7.49
CA HIS A 112 -4.57 18.92 -7.62
C HIS A 112 -4.49 19.58 -6.24
N SER A 113 -3.33 20.14 -5.88
CA SER A 113 -3.15 20.92 -4.65
C SER A 113 -3.13 22.40 -4.98
N ASN A 114 -3.86 23.21 -4.22
CA ASN A 114 -3.79 24.67 -4.35
C ASN A 114 -2.48 25.28 -3.78
N ALA A 115 -1.64 24.47 -3.14
CA ALA A 115 -0.40 24.89 -2.50
C ALA A 115 0.81 24.13 -3.04
N ASN A 116 1.83 24.89 -3.46
CA ASN A 116 3.17 24.41 -3.76
C ASN A 116 4.19 25.54 -3.47
N PRO A 117 5.00 25.46 -2.40
CA PRO A 117 5.13 24.33 -1.48
C PRO A 117 3.97 24.21 -0.48
N VAL A 118 3.76 23.00 0.06
CA VAL A 118 2.92 22.79 1.25
C VAL A 118 3.80 23.00 2.48
N THR A 119 3.43 23.95 3.33
CA THR A 119 4.17 24.27 4.57
C THR A 119 3.54 23.55 5.75
N ILE A 120 4.34 22.89 6.57
CA ILE A 120 3.92 22.13 7.75
C ILE A 120 4.70 22.69 8.95
N PRO A 121 4.04 23.40 9.88
CA PRO A 121 4.63 23.72 11.17
C PRO A 121 4.89 22.43 11.94
N THR A 122 6.12 22.19 12.38
CA THR A 122 6.48 20.99 13.14
C THR A 122 6.80 21.33 14.60
N ASP A 123 6.83 20.32 15.47
CA ASP A 123 7.36 20.45 16.83
C ASP A 123 8.89 20.26 16.90
N ARG A 124 9.56 20.11 15.75
CA ARG A 124 11.02 20.00 15.70
C ARG A 124 11.65 21.38 15.96
N PHE A 125 12.73 21.39 16.72
CA PHE A 125 13.57 22.56 16.93
C PHE A 125 15.01 22.25 16.52
N GLU A 126 15.67 23.21 15.90
CA GLU A 126 17.10 23.23 15.65
C GLU A 126 17.71 24.36 16.48
N GLY A 127 18.36 24.00 17.58
CA GLY A 127 18.75 24.95 18.62
C GLY A 127 17.50 25.58 19.27
N SER A 128 17.44 26.91 19.30
CA SER A 128 16.27 27.66 19.79
C SER A 128 15.21 27.90 18.72
N SER A 129 15.45 27.45 17.48
CA SER A 129 14.64 27.80 16.33
C SER A 129 13.66 26.70 15.95
N ARG A 130 12.38 27.03 15.74
CA ARG A 130 11.38 26.05 15.29
C ARG A 130 11.61 25.69 13.83
N VAL A 131 11.49 24.41 13.49
CA VAL A 131 11.60 23.94 12.11
C VAL A 131 10.22 23.93 11.45
N PHE A 132 10.12 24.59 10.31
CA PHE A 132 9.00 24.48 9.38
C PHE A 132 9.41 23.59 8.22
N LEU A 133 8.63 22.54 7.99
CA LEU A 133 8.85 21.63 6.87
C LEU A 133 8.11 22.17 5.64
N GLN A 134 8.79 22.27 4.51
CA GLN A 134 8.19 22.60 3.22
C GLN A 134 8.30 21.42 2.27
N ARG A 135 7.15 20.85 1.92
CA ARG A 135 7.04 19.89 0.83
C ARG A 135 7.02 20.65 -0.49
N THR A 136 8.11 20.53 -1.23
CA THR A 136 8.31 21.13 -2.55
C THR A 136 8.00 20.12 -3.64
N GLY A 137 7.80 20.59 -4.88
CA GLY A 137 7.50 19.71 -6.01
C GLY A 137 6.08 19.13 -5.98
N VAL A 138 5.17 19.80 -5.27
CA VAL A 138 3.74 19.42 -5.24
C VAL A 138 3.12 19.80 -6.57
N THR A 139 3.22 18.87 -7.52
CA THR A 139 2.65 18.95 -8.86
C THR A 139 1.45 18.04 -8.94
N ASP A 140 0.57 18.29 -9.92
CA ASP A 140 -0.60 17.47 -10.13
C ASP A 140 -0.19 16.02 -10.44
N VAL A 141 -0.87 15.08 -9.80
CA VAL A 141 -0.62 13.64 -9.98
C VAL A 141 -1.89 12.91 -10.35
N ASN A 142 -1.75 11.90 -11.20
CA ASN A 142 -2.84 10.99 -11.54
C ASN A 142 -2.53 9.61 -10.94
N ALA A 143 -3.49 9.03 -10.25
CA ALA A 143 -3.44 7.64 -9.83
C ALA A 143 -4.56 6.86 -10.53
N THR A 144 -4.24 5.65 -10.98
CA THR A 144 -5.18 4.81 -11.73
C THR A 144 -5.36 3.47 -11.05
N ALA A 145 -6.61 3.06 -10.88
CA ALA A 145 -6.99 1.71 -10.48
C ALA A 145 -7.60 0.97 -11.66
N ARG A 146 -7.34 -0.33 -11.78
CA ARG A 146 -7.83 -1.15 -12.90
C ARG A 146 -8.66 -2.34 -12.43
N ARG A 147 -9.69 -2.67 -13.18
CA ARG A 147 -10.50 -3.84 -12.91
C ARG A 147 -9.72 -5.11 -13.20
N ILE A 148 -9.81 -6.08 -12.31
CA ILE A 148 -9.33 -7.44 -12.53
C ILE A 148 -10.34 -8.15 -13.42
N VAL A 149 -9.87 -8.66 -14.56
CA VAL A 149 -10.68 -9.43 -15.51
C VAL A 149 -10.17 -10.86 -15.52
N GLY A 150 -11.07 -11.81 -15.34
CA GLY A 150 -10.76 -13.24 -15.32
C GLY A 150 -9.90 -13.65 -14.12
N THR A 151 -9.19 -14.75 -14.28
CA THR A 151 -8.31 -15.35 -13.28
C THR A 151 -6.89 -14.81 -13.44
N GLN A 152 -6.27 -14.43 -12.32
CA GLN A 152 -4.86 -14.09 -12.22
C GLN A 152 -4.08 -15.28 -11.68
N THR A 153 -2.89 -15.52 -12.22
CA THR A 153 -2.00 -16.60 -11.79
C THR A 153 -0.82 -16.02 -11.02
N PHE A 154 -0.55 -16.56 -9.83
CA PHE A 154 0.59 -16.22 -9.00
C PHE A 154 1.42 -17.45 -8.72
N GLU A 155 2.70 -17.39 -9.05
CA GLU A 155 3.66 -18.38 -8.57
C GLU A 155 4.12 -17.97 -7.17
N LEU A 156 3.96 -18.88 -6.21
CA LEU A 156 4.41 -18.71 -4.84
C LEU A 156 5.68 -19.54 -4.65
N THR A 157 6.72 -18.87 -4.18
CA THR A 157 8.01 -19.49 -3.86
C THR A 157 8.13 -19.65 -2.35
N HIS A 158 8.39 -20.86 -1.90
CA HIS A 158 8.56 -21.21 -0.49
C HIS A 158 10.04 -21.54 -0.27
N GLU A 159 10.82 -20.52 0.09
CA GLU A 159 12.26 -20.62 0.25
C GLU A 159 12.62 -21.58 1.39
N GLY A 160 13.45 -22.58 1.09
CA GLY A 160 13.97 -23.50 2.09
C GLY A 160 15.03 -22.83 2.96
N MET A 161 14.91 -22.97 4.28
CA MET A 161 15.79 -22.32 5.25
C MET A 161 16.11 -23.26 6.42
N CYS A 162 17.18 -22.97 7.16
CA CYS A 162 17.51 -23.66 8.42
C CYS A 162 17.20 -22.75 9.61
N ALA A 163 16.21 -23.12 10.43
CA ALA A 163 15.85 -22.41 11.66
C ALA A 163 16.31 -23.22 12.89
N GLY A 164 17.34 -22.74 13.59
CA GLY A 164 17.81 -23.37 14.83
C GLY A 164 18.27 -24.82 14.70
N GLY A 165 18.66 -25.26 13.50
CA GLY A 165 19.02 -26.65 13.19
C GLY A 165 17.91 -27.50 12.54
N THR A 166 16.73 -26.93 12.29
CA THR A 166 15.62 -27.64 11.63
C THR A 166 15.37 -27.07 10.23
N PRO A 167 15.17 -27.91 9.20
CA PRO A 167 14.71 -27.46 7.89
C PRO A 167 13.30 -26.85 7.98
N THR A 168 13.11 -25.69 7.38
CA THR A 168 11.85 -24.93 7.35
C THR A 168 11.64 -24.30 5.98
N TYR A 169 10.43 -23.82 5.72
CA TYR A 169 10.07 -23.18 4.46
C TYR A 169 9.39 -21.85 4.75
N GLY A 170 9.73 -20.83 3.98
CA GLY A 170 9.09 -19.53 4.06
C GLY A 170 7.63 -19.58 3.57
N PRO A 171 6.74 -18.74 4.14
CA PRO A 171 5.37 -18.60 3.64
C PRO A 171 5.37 -18.00 2.23
N GLY A 172 4.40 -18.42 1.41
CA GLY A 172 4.05 -17.75 0.17
C GLY A 172 2.92 -16.74 0.42
N GLU A 173 3.06 -15.51 -0.05
CA GLU A 173 2.04 -14.47 0.13
C GLU A 173 1.36 -14.11 -1.20
N LEU A 174 0.03 -14.19 -1.19
CA LEU A 174 -0.79 -13.66 -2.27
C LEU A 174 -0.99 -12.16 -2.10
N PRO A 175 -0.87 -11.36 -3.17
CA PRO A 175 -1.07 -9.92 -3.07
C PRO A 175 -2.48 -9.58 -2.56
N GLY A 176 -2.55 -8.72 -1.55
CA GLY A 176 -3.80 -8.20 -1.00
C GLY A 176 -3.90 -6.67 -1.11
N PRO A 177 -4.87 -6.06 -0.40
CA PRO A 177 -4.94 -4.61 -0.25
C PRO A 177 -3.62 -4.05 0.31
N PRO A 178 -3.18 -2.84 -0.11
CA PRO A 178 -3.83 -1.93 -1.05
C PRO A 178 -3.50 -2.21 -2.53
N ARG A 179 -2.73 -3.26 -2.85
CA ARG A 179 -2.35 -3.55 -4.24
C ARG A 179 -3.48 -4.22 -5.03
N MET A 180 -4.19 -5.14 -4.38
CA MET A 180 -5.28 -5.89 -4.98
C MET A 180 -6.56 -5.81 -4.16
N SER A 181 -7.66 -6.16 -4.81
CA SER A 181 -9.00 -6.16 -4.25
C SER A 181 -9.08 -6.95 -2.93
N PRO A 182 -9.79 -6.44 -1.92
CA PRO A 182 -10.17 -7.25 -0.77
C PRO A 182 -11.11 -8.40 -1.14
N ASN A 183 -11.82 -8.33 -2.28
CA ASN A 183 -12.74 -9.35 -2.79
C ASN A 183 -12.10 -10.34 -3.76
N LEU A 184 -10.79 -10.27 -3.96
CA LEU A 184 -10.06 -11.31 -4.66
C LEU A 184 -10.14 -12.61 -3.84
N ARG A 185 -10.40 -13.76 -4.48
CA ARG A 185 -10.46 -15.07 -3.81
C ARG A 185 -9.58 -16.07 -4.52
N LEU A 186 -8.98 -16.97 -3.75
CA LEU A 186 -8.29 -18.14 -4.25
C LEU A 186 -9.31 -19.06 -4.92
N VAL A 187 -9.09 -19.35 -6.20
CA VAL A 187 -9.87 -20.27 -7.02
C VAL A 187 -9.30 -21.67 -6.88
N ASP A 188 -7.98 -21.79 -6.96
CA ASP A 188 -7.27 -23.03 -6.66
C ASP A 188 -5.80 -22.75 -6.34
N ILE A 189 -5.14 -23.76 -5.76
CA ILE A 189 -3.70 -23.80 -5.58
C ILE A 189 -3.14 -25.17 -5.98
N CYS A 190 -2.14 -25.17 -6.86
CA CYS A 190 -1.56 -26.37 -7.44
C CYS A 190 -0.13 -26.61 -6.96
N ASN A 191 0.18 -27.87 -6.68
CA ASN A 191 1.54 -28.33 -6.40
C ASN A 191 2.32 -28.51 -7.71
N THR A 192 3.33 -27.67 -7.94
CA THR A 192 4.21 -27.77 -9.13
C THR A 192 5.52 -28.47 -8.84
N ASN A 193 5.69 -29.04 -7.65
CA ASN A 193 6.90 -29.77 -7.26
C ASN A 193 6.81 -31.24 -7.71
N SER A 194 7.96 -31.92 -7.75
CA SER A 194 8.05 -33.36 -7.97
C SER A 194 7.77 -34.20 -6.72
N VAL A 195 7.48 -33.57 -5.58
CA VAL A 195 7.21 -34.22 -4.29
C VAL A 195 5.83 -33.86 -3.78
N THR A 196 5.21 -34.76 -3.01
CA THR A 196 3.96 -34.46 -2.30
C THR A 196 4.23 -33.42 -1.23
N ILE A 197 3.38 -32.39 -1.19
CA ILE A 197 3.44 -31.32 -0.21
C ILE A 197 2.19 -31.32 0.68
N VAL A 198 2.33 -30.76 1.86
CA VAL A 198 1.22 -30.38 2.74
C VAL A 198 1.08 -28.86 2.62
N VAL A 199 -0.06 -28.42 2.09
CA VAL A 199 -0.43 -27.00 2.00
C VAL A 199 -1.28 -26.64 3.21
N THR A 200 -0.95 -25.55 3.87
CA THR A 200 -1.77 -24.93 4.91
C THR A 200 -2.20 -23.55 4.43
N LEU A 201 -3.51 -23.35 4.34
CA LEU A 201 -4.12 -22.08 3.98
C LEU A 201 -4.59 -21.38 5.25
N ASN A 202 -4.10 -20.16 5.46
CA ASN A 202 -4.51 -19.32 6.58
C ASN A 202 -5.69 -18.46 6.11
N GLY A 203 -6.91 -18.89 6.46
CA GLY A 203 -8.17 -18.24 6.04
C GLY A 203 -8.44 -16.91 6.75
N SER A 204 -9.58 -16.29 6.43
CA SER A 204 -9.95 -14.96 6.94
C SER A 204 -10.41 -14.93 8.41
N ALA A 205 -10.72 -16.08 9.02
CA ALA A 205 -11.02 -16.14 10.44
C ALA A 205 -9.73 -16.31 11.25
N PRO A 206 -9.47 -15.47 12.28
CA PRO A 206 -8.27 -15.59 13.11
C PRO A 206 -8.12 -17.01 13.68
N GLY A 207 -7.01 -17.67 13.35
CA GLY A 207 -6.69 -19.02 13.82
C GLY A 207 -7.35 -20.18 13.04
N ALA A 208 -8.21 -19.91 12.05
CA ALA A 208 -8.77 -20.94 11.19
C ALA A 208 -7.78 -21.28 10.07
N THR A 209 -7.02 -22.36 10.26
CA THR A 209 -6.16 -22.92 9.23
C THR A 209 -6.81 -24.15 8.61
N TYR A 210 -6.65 -24.30 7.30
CA TYR A 210 -7.05 -25.51 6.59
C TYR A 210 -5.82 -26.16 5.97
N THR A 211 -5.64 -27.46 6.21
CA THR A 211 -4.45 -28.20 5.76
C THR A 211 -4.85 -29.37 4.87
N GLN A 212 -4.17 -29.52 3.74
CA GLN A 212 -4.38 -30.64 2.82
C GLN A 212 -3.07 -31.11 2.18
N MET A 213 -3.00 -32.41 1.89
CA MET A 213 -1.91 -33.01 1.12
C MET A 213 -2.19 -32.89 -0.37
N LEU A 214 -1.20 -32.42 -1.14
CA LEU A 214 -1.23 -32.34 -2.59
C LEU A 214 -0.08 -33.14 -3.20
N SER A 215 -0.42 -34.19 -3.94
CA SER A 215 0.52 -34.91 -4.80
C SER A 215 1.08 -34.01 -5.89
N PRO A 216 2.21 -34.36 -6.53
CA PRO A 216 2.73 -33.64 -7.69
C PRO A 216 1.65 -33.42 -8.75
N GLY A 217 1.46 -32.17 -9.19
CA GLY A 217 0.44 -31.78 -10.17
C GLY A 217 -1.00 -31.70 -9.65
N ALA A 218 -1.26 -32.06 -8.39
CA ALA A 218 -2.59 -31.95 -7.80
C ALA A 218 -2.91 -30.49 -7.40
N CYS A 219 -4.18 -30.11 -7.53
CA CYS A 219 -4.69 -28.80 -7.15
C CYS A 219 -5.75 -28.92 -6.06
N LEU A 220 -5.79 -27.92 -5.18
CA LEU A 220 -6.80 -27.70 -4.16
C LEU A 220 -7.71 -26.55 -4.58
N ASP A 221 -9.00 -26.83 -4.76
CA ASP A 221 -10.05 -25.80 -4.86
C ASP A 221 -10.57 -25.51 -3.43
N PRO A 222 -10.27 -24.34 -2.82
CA PRO A 222 -10.67 -23.99 -1.45
C PRO A 222 -12.18 -23.78 -1.29
N SER A 223 -12.95 -23.86 -2.37
CA SER A 223 -14.42 -23.76 -2.37
C SER A 223 -15.10 -25.12 -2.51
N ALA A 224 -14.32 -26.20 -2.58
CA ALA A 224 -14.86 -27.55 -2.68
C ALA A 224 -15.67 -27.93 -1.42
N PRO A 225 -16.71 -28.77 -1.57
CA PRO A 225 -17.48 -29.27 -0.42
C PRO A 225 -16.58 -29.93 0.63
N GLY A 226 -16.78 -29.58 1.90
CA GLY A 226 -16.00 -30.11 3.03
C GLY A 226 -14.81 -29.25 3.45
N ILE A 227 -14.54 -28.15 2.74
CA ILE A 227 -13.56 -27.14 3.15
C ILE A 227 -14.25 -26.04 3.98
N PRO A 228 -13.64 -25.56 5.08
CA PRO A 228 -14.19 -24.46 5.87
C PRO A 228 -14.45 -23.20 5.02
N THR A 229 -15.56 -22.52 5.30
CA THR A 229 -15.89 -21.25 4.64
C THR A 229 -14.84 -20.19 4.96
N GLY A 230 -14.42 -19.40 3.96
CA GLY A 230 -13.43 -18.35 4.11
C GLY A 230 -11.97 -18.81 3.91
N THR A 231 -11.74 -20.09 3.60
CA THR A 231 -10.43 -20.57 3.15
C THR A 231 -10.03 -19.98 1.79
N ASP A 232 -10.99 -19.66 0.93
CA ASP A 232 -10.80 -18.96 -0.34
C ASP A 232 -10.33 -17.50 -0.17
N ALA A 233 -10.51 -16.91 1.01
CA ALA A 233 -9.96 -15.61 1.36
C ALA A 233 -8.50 -15.67 1.86
N ALA A 234 -7.88 -16.85 1.91
CA ALA A 234 -6.51 -17.00 2.35
C ALA A 234 -5.53 -16.13 1.53
N ARG A 235 -4.52 -15.62 2.23
CA ARG A 235 -3.44 -14.80 1.63
C ARG A 235 -2.05 -15.30 1.96
N VAL A 236 -1.93 -16.06 3.03
CA VAL A 236 -0.68 -16.70 3.43
C VAL A 236 -0.85 -18.20 3.20
N VAL A 237 0.09 -18.76 2.46
CA VAL A 237 0.17 -20.17 2.10
C VAL A 237 1.45 -20.73 2.69
N ASP A 238 1.32 -21.59 3.68
CA ASP A 238 2.45 -22.34 4.21
C ASP A 238 2.53 -23.68 3.53
N VAL A 239 3.74 -24.09 3.17
CA VAL A 239 3.99 -25.37 2.49
C VAL A 239 5.13 -26.09 3.16
N ARG A 240 5.00 -27.41 3.30
CA ARG A 240 6.08 -28.30 3.69
C ARG A 240 6.00 -29.60 2.89
N PRO A 241 7.12 -30.27 2.59
CA PRO A 241 7.06 -31.56 1.94
C PRO A 241 6.52 -32.62 2.92
N LEU A 242 5.85 -33.65 2.40
CA LEU A 242 5.39 -34.77 3.22
C LEU A 242 6.57 -35.56 3.80
N SER A 243 7.67 -35.64 3.06
CA SER A 243 8.91 -36.30 3.48
C SER A 243 10.03 -35.26 3.55
N PRO A 244 10.90 -35.31 4.58
CA PRO A 244 12.05 -34.42 4.66
C PRO A 244 12.93 -34.52 3.41
N ASP A 245 13.49 -33.40 2.97
CA ASP A 245 14.47 -33.37 1.89
C ASP A 245 15.75 -34.10 2.36
N PRO A 246 16.15 -35.21 1.71
CA PRO A 246 17.32 -35.98 2.12
C PRO A 246 18.65 -35.24 1.94
N LEU A 247 18.67 -34.17 1.14
CA LEU A 247 19.85 -33.33 0.93
C LEU A 247 19.94 -32.19 1.94
N ALA A 248 18.86 -31.89 2.67
CA ALA A 248 18.86 -30.85 3.68
C ALA A 248 19.70 -31.25 4.90
N ARG A 249 20.61 -30.35 5.30
CA ARG A 249 21.47 -30.49 6.48
C ARG A 249 21.41 -29.19 7.27
N CYS A 250 20.59 -29.17 8.32
CA CYS A 250 20.51 -28.03 9.20
C CYS A 250 21.19 -28.34 10.55
N SER A 251 22.03 -27.42 11.00
CA SER A 251 22.79 -27.45 12.25
C SER A 251 22.71 -26.07 12.89
N ALA A 252 22.63 -26.03 14.22
CA ALA A 252 22.70 -24.76 14.97
C ALA A 252 24.07 -24.07 14.86
N LEU A 253 25.13 -24.83 14.56
CA LEU A 253 26.52 -24.35 14.51
C LEU A 253 27.07 -24.26 13.08
N GLY A 254 26.29 -24.68 12.07
CA GLY A 254 26.73 -24.80 10.68
C GLY A 254 27.76 -25.93 10.45
N PRO A 255 28.19 -26.15 9.19
CA PRO A 255 27.65 -25.56 7.96
C PRO A 255 26.25 -26.10 7.64
N ASN A 256 25.42 -25.27 6.98
CA ASN A 256 24.04 -25.57 6.65
C ASN A 256 23.83 -25.76 5.16
N THR A 257 23.06 -26.78 4.80
CA THR A 257 22.48 -26.99 3.46
C THR A 257 20.96 -26.90 3.62
N PRO A 258 20.33 -25.76 3.29
CA PRO A 258 18.89 -25.64 3.39
C PRO A 258 18.18 -26.62 2.44
N PRO A 259 16.92 -26.98 2.72
CA PRO A 259 16.14 -27.79 1.80
C PRO A 259 15.91 -27.08 0.47
N ALA A 260 15.64 -27.84 -0.58
CA ALA A 260 15.28 -27.30 -1.89
C ALA A 260 14.02 -26.43 -1.80
N THR A 261 13.98 -25.33 -2.56
CA THR A 261 12.82 -24.44 -2.62
C THR A 261 11.60 -25.16 -3.18
N LEU A 262 10.44 -24.98 -2.55
CA LEU A 262 9.16 -25.47 -3.06
C LEU A 262 8.41 -24.38 -3.80
N ARG A 263 7.63 -24.76 -4.80
CA ARG A 263 6.82 -23.85 -5.63
C ARG A 263 5.36 -24.30 -5.66
N THR A 264 4.45 -23.34 -5.57
CA THR A 264 3.03 -23.58 -5.84
C THR A 264 2.53 -22.54 -6.82
N VAL A 265 1.46 -22.87 -7.55
CA VAL A 265 0.78 -21.92 -8.43
C VAL A 265 -0.62 -21.70 -7.90
N ALA A 266 -0.95 -20.46 -7.61
CA ALA A 266 -2.24 -20.04 -7.10
C ALA A 266 -3.01 -19.27 -8.18
N HIS A 267 -4.24 -19.68 -8.42
CA HIS A 267 -5.17 -18.99 -9.28
C HIS A 267 -6.14 -18.19 -8.42
N VAL A 268 -6.29 -16.90 -8.70
CA VAL A 268 -7.18 -16.02 -7.95
C VAL A 268 -8.11 -15.25 -8.89
N ALA A 269 -9.35 -15.05 -8.47
CA ALA A 269 -10.36 -14.35 -9.26
C ALA A 269 -11.31 -13.57 -8.34
N CYS A 270 -12.03 -12.61 -8.91
CA CYS A 270 -13.06 -11.87 -8.20
C CYS A 270 -14.26 -12.77 -7.90
N ARG A 271 -14.78 -12.69 -6.66
CA ARG A 271 -16.01 -13.36 -6.23
C ARG A 271 -16.85 -12.47 -5.34
#